data_AF-A0A8T6HXT3-F1
#
_entry.id   AF-A0A8T6HXT3-F1
#
_cell.length_a   1.000
_cell.length_b   1.000
_cell.length_c   1.000
_cell.angle_alpha   90.00
_cell.angle_beta   90.00
_cell.angle_gamma   90.00
#
_symmetry.space_group_name_H-M   'P 1'
#
loop_
_entity.id
_entity.type
_entity.pdbx_description
1 polymer ?
#
loop_
_entity_poly.entity_id
_entity_poly.type
_entity_poly.pdbx_seq_one_letter_code
_entity_poly.pdbx_strand_id
1 'polypeptide(L)' 'MNTRTFAGLLGNVPAAHLSIIELTAELTRPDGTLDLDAAAARQKDVETSCAQAQDYASSTGRLLEALRWKLLPRRS' A
#
# COMPACT_ATOMS: atom_id res chain seq x y z
N MET A 1 -16.10 -18.13 18.22
CA MET A 1 -15.41 -17.64 17.01
C MET A 1 -13.93 -18.01 17.15
N ASN A 2 -13.38 -18.85 16.28
CA ASN A 2 -12.03 -19.42 16.43
C ASN A 2 -10.95 -18.40 16.05
N THR A 3 -9.99 -18.14 16.93
CA THR A 3 -8.80 -17.27 16.72
C THR A 3 -8.01 -17.62 15.46
N ARG A 4 -8.09 -18.88 15.02
CA ARG A 4 -7.45 -19.41 13.80
C ARG A 4 -7.90 -18.72 12.51
N THR A 5 -9.15 -18.26 12.42
CA THR A 5 -9.66 -17.56 11.22
C THR A 5 -9.16 -16.12 11.15
N PHE A 6 -8.86 -15.52 12.31
CA PHE A 6 -8.37 -14.14 12.40
C PHE A 6 -6.90 -14.03 12.01
N ALA A 7 -6.06 -14.94 12.52
CA ALA A 7 -4.66 -15.04 12.13
C ALA A 7 -4.50 -15.35 10.63
N GLY A 8 -5.39 -16.18 10.06
CA GLY A 8 -5.39 -16.46 8.62
C GLY A 8 -5.71 -15.23 7.76
N LEU A 9 -6.57 -14.31 8.22
CA LEU A 9 -6.83 -13.06 7.52
C LEU A 9 -5.65 -12.09 7.60
N LEU A 10 -5.03 -11.96 8.78
CA LEU A 10 -3.87 -11.10 8.97
C LEU A 10 -2.62 -11.63 8.26
N GLY A 11 -2.49 -12.94 8.08
CA GLY A 11 -1.42 -13.55 7.29
C GLY A 11 -1.49 -13.23 5.78
N ASN A 12 -2.61 -12.68 5.29
CA ASN A 12 -2.75 -12.24 3.91
C ASN A 12 -2.41 -10.74 3.72
N VAL A 13 -2.01 -10.02 4.79
CA VAL A 13 -1.52 -8.64 4.65
C VAL A 13 -0.20 -8.71 3.88
N PRO A 14 -0.09 -8.09 2.69
CA PRO A 14 1.19 -8.03 1.98
C PRO A 14 2.22 -7.29 2.84
N ALA A 15 3.50 -7.63 2.73
CA ALA A 15 4.54 -6.86 3.40
C ALA A 15 4.54 -5.41 2.88
N ALA A 16 4.62 -4.44 3.80
CA ALA A 16 4.52 -3.01 3.50
C ALA A 16 5.83 -2.42 2.96
N HIS A 17 6.43 -3.07 1.97
CA HIS A 17 7.61 -2.53 1.30
C HIS A 17 7.17 -1.95 -0.06
N LEU A 18 7.01 -0.63 -0.11
CA LEU A 18 6.58 0.09 -1.30
C LEU A 18 7.74 0.90 -1.86
N SER A 19 8.23 0.48 -3.02
CA SER A 19 9.35 1.10 -3.73
C SER A 19 9.11 2.59 -4.03
N ILE A 20 7.83 3.02 -4.10
CA ILE A 20 7.48 4.43 -4.29
C ILE A 20 7.96 5.33 -3.15
N ILE A 21 8.08 4.82 -1.92
CA ILE A 21 8.54 5.60 -0.77
C ILE A 21 10.03 5.94 -0.94
N GLU A 22 10.83 4.94 -1.32
CA GLU A 22 12.26 5.10 -1.57
C GLU A 22 12.50 5.96 -2.81
N LEU A 23 11.77 5.68 -3.89
CA LEU A 23 11.85 6.42 -5.14
C LEU A 23 11.46 7.90 -4.96
N THR A 24 10.44 8.19 -4.14
CA THR A 24 10.07 9.58 -3.84
C THR A 24 11.19 10.30 -3.10
N ALA A 25 11.85 9.64 -2.14
CA ALA A 25 12.98 10.24 -1.41
C ALA A 25 14.16 10.56 -2.36
N GLU A 26 14.45 9.68 -3.31
CA GLU A 26 15.50 9.89 -4.33
C GLU A 26 15.17 11.00 -5.33
N LEU A 27 13.88 11.19 -5.63
CA LEU A 27 13.39 12.18 -6.59
C LEU A 27 13.04 13.53 -5.93
N THR A 28 13.11 13.63 -4.60
CA THR A 28 12.80 14.88 -3.89
C THR A 28 14.07 15.70 -3.69
N ARG A 29 14.04 16.95 -4.14
CA ARG A 29 15.13 17.91 -3.97
C ARG A 29 15.26 18.33 -2.49
N PRO A 30 16.41 18.93 -2.09
CA PRO A 30 16.62 19.37 -0.70
C PRO A 30 15.60 20.40 -0.19
N ASP A 31 14.92 21.12 -1.09
CA ASP A 31 13.86 22.08 -0.76
C ASP A 31 12.48 21.42 -0.58
N GLY A 32 12.39 20.10 -0.73
CA GLY A 32 11.15 19.33 -0.65
C GLY A 32 10.34 19.30 -1.94
N THR A 33 10.83 19.89 -3.03
CA THR A 33 10.15 19.83 -4.34
C THR A 33 10.52 18.57 -5.10
N LEU A 34 9.60 18.07 -5.93
CA LEU A 34 9.87 16.92 -6.79
C LEU A 34 10.76 17.34 -7.98
N ASP A 35 11.81 16.56 -8.23
CA ASP A 35 12.63 16.68 -9.41
C ASP A 35 11.96 16.04 -10.63
N LEU A 36 11.23 16.87 -11.40
CA LEU A 36 10.49 16.41 -12.57
C LEU A 36 11.39 15.88 -13.69
N ASP A 37 12.61 16.39 -13.83
CA ASP A 37 13.54 15.93 -14.85
C ASP A 37 14.10 14.55 -14.48
N ALA A 38 14.48 14.37 -13.21
CA ALA A 38 14.89 13.06 -12.69
C ALA A 38 13.74 12.05 -12.71
N ALA A 39 12.52 12.47 -12.41
CA ALA A 39 11.33 11.64 -12.47
C ALA A 39 11.01 11.22 -13.92
N ALA A 40 11.13 12.14 -14.89
CA ALA A 40 10.94 11.85 -16.30
C ALA A 40 11.99 10.86 -16.83
N ALA A 41 13.25 11.00 -16.41
CA ALA A 41 14.31 10.06 -16.75
C ALA A 41 14.04 8.63 -16.21
N ARG A 42 13.26 8.51 -15.14
CA ARG A 42 12.89 7.24 -14.48
C ARG A 42 11.41 6.91 -14.60
N GLN A 43 10.74 7.38 -15.64
CA GLN A 43 9.29 7.27 -15.81
C GLN A 43 8.76 5.84 -15.59
N LYS A 44 9.42 4.82 -16.14
CA LYS A 44 9.01 3.42 -15.98
C LYS A 44 9.08 2.93 -14.53
N ASP A 45 10.09 3.35 -13.78
CA ASP A 45 10.25 2.99 -12.37
C ASP A 45 9.14 3.64 -11.53
N VAL A 46 8.81 4.90 -11.85
CA VAL A 46 7.70 5.64 -11.24
C VAL A 46 6.37 4.95 -11.52
N GLU A 47 6.07 4.63 -12.79
CA GLU A 47 4.85 3.93 -13.18
C GLU A 47 4.71 2.57 -12.49
N THR A 48 5.79 1.79 -12.44
CA THR A 48 5.82 0.48 -11.77
C THR A 48 5.58 0.61 -10.27
N SER A 49 6.25 1.57 -9.63
CA SER A 49 6.11 1.84 -8.19
C SER A 49 4.70 2.33 -7.84
N CYS A 50 4.09 3.13 -8.69
CA CYS A 50 2.68 3.55 -8.57
C CYS A 50 1.72 2.36 -8.68
N ALA A 51 1.91 1.48 -9.68
CA ALA A 51 1.09 0.28 -9.84
C ALA A 51 1.18 -0.63 -8.60
N GLN A 52 2.39 -0.87 -8.08
CA GLN A 52 2.61 -1.63 -6.86
C GLN A 52 1.88 -1.01 -5.65
N ALA A 53 1.96 0.31 -5.48
CA ALA A 53 1.29 1.01 -4.40
C ALA A 53 -0.24 0.91 -4.50
N GLN A 54 -0.79 0.99 -5.72
CA GLN A 54 -2.22 0.85 -5.99
C GLN A 54 -2.72 -0.57 -5.66
N ASP A 55 -1.97 -1.60 -6.05
CA ASP A 55 -2.30 -2.99 -5.76
C ASP A 55 -2.25 -3.29 -4.25
N TYR A 56 -1.25 -2.74 -3.57
CA TYR A 56 -1.15 -2.83 -2.11
C TYR A 56 -2.32 -2.15 -1.41
N ALA A 57 -2.65 -0.91 -1.80
CA ALA A 57 -3.77 -0.16 -1.25
C ALA A 57 -5.10 -0.91 -1.46
N SER A 58 -5.31 -1.46 -2.66
CA SER A 58 -6.53 -2.20 -2.99
C SER A 58 -6.65 -3.52 -2.22
N SER A 59 -5.54 -4.23 -2.01
CA SER A 59 -5.51 -5.48 -1.25
C SER A 59 -5.72 -5.23 0.24
N THR A 60 -5.07 -4.20 0.78
CA THR A 60 -5.23 -3.79 2.19
C THR A 60 -6.64 -3.27 2.46
N GLY A 61 -7.22 -2.49 1.54
CA GLY A 61 -8.60 -2.00 1.65
C GLY A 61 -9.63 -3.12 1.73
N ARG A 62 -9.53 -4.13 0.84
CA ARG A 62 -10.40 -5.32 0.88
C ARG A 62 -10.27 -6.11 2.18
N LEU A 63 -9.06 -6.25 2.70
CA LEU A 63 -8.83 -6.91 3.98
C LEU A 63 -9.44 -6.11 5.14
N LEU A 64 -9.26 -4.79 5.17
CA LEU A 64 -9.85 -3.92 6.17
C LEU A 64 -11.38 -3.98 6.14
N GLU A 65 -12.00 -4.01 4.97
CA GLU A 65 -13.44 -4.25 4.85
C GLU A 65 -13.85 -5.60 5.42
N ALA A 66 -13.17 -6.69 5.03
CA ALA A 66 -13.48 -8.02 5.53
C ALA A 66 -13.36 -8.11 7.06
N LEU A 67 -12.36 -7.45 7.64
CA LEU A 67 -12.19 -7.34 9.08
C LEU A 67 -13.31 -6.50 9.71
N ARG A 68 -13.64 -5.34 9.13
CA ARG A 68 -14.72 -4.47 9.59
C ARG A 68 -16.06 -5.21 9.66
N TRP A 69 -16.39 -5.97 8.60
CA TRP A 69 -17.60 -6.79 8.55
C TRP A 69 -17.64 -7.92 9.58
N LYS A 70 -16.47 -8.48 9.94
CA LYS A 70 -16.37 -9.58 10.92
C LYS A 70 -16.25 -9.12 12.37
N LEU A 71 -15.75 -7.90 12.61
CA LEU A 71 -15.50 -7.35 13.94
C LEU A 71 -16.60 -6.43 14.45
N LEU A 72 -17.33 -5.76 13.57
CA LEU A 72 -18.44 -4.91 14.02
C LEU A 72 -19.66 -5.78 14.29
N PRO A 73 -20.27 -5.71 15.49
CA PRO A 73 -21.52 -6.40 15.76
C PRO A 73 -22.57 -5.90 14.78
N ARG A 74 -23.22 -6.82 14.07
CA ARG A 74 -24.44 -6.51 13.33
C ARG A 74 -25.46 -6.02 14.35
N ARG A 75 -25.70 -4.71 14.37
CA ARG A 75 -26.85 -4.16 15.08
C ARG A 75 -28.10 -4.73 14.41
N SER A 76 -28.70 -5.72 15.06
CA SER A 76 -30.08 -6.16 14.80
C SER A 76 -31.06 -5.09 15.24
#